data_AF-A0A3D5N305-F1
#
_entry.id   AF-A0A3D5N305-F1
#
_cell.length_a   1.000
_cell.length_b   1.000
_cell.length_c   1.000
_cell.angle_alpha   90.00
_cell.angle_beta   90.00
_cell.angle_gamma   90.00
#
_symmetry.space_group_name_H-M   'P 1'
#
loop_
_entity.id
_entity.type
_entity.pdbx_description
1 polymer ?
#
loop_
_entity_poly.entity_id
_entity_poly.type
_entity_poly.pdbx_seq_one_letter_code
_entity_poly.pdbx_strand_id
1 'polypeptide(L)' 'DLDAEIEAFVTSDDHDWQDGFREFTGVDGITRNLPRPLFLIQFFNHQTHHRSQITSELHKMGLDYGITDVPLTPDLPL' A
#
# COMPACT_ATOMS: atom_id res chain seq x y z
N ASP A 1 9.25 -2.35 -14.11
CA ASP A 1 9.58 -2.71 -12.71
C ASP A 1 8.48 -2.09 -11.88
N LEU A 2 7.86 -2.85 -10.97
CA LEU A 2 6.65 -2.42 -10.27
C LEU A 2 6.89 -1.13 -9.47
N ASP A 3 8.09 -0.99 -8.90
CA ASP A 3 8.47 0.20 -8.13
C ASP A 3 8.51 1.44 -9.02
N ALA A 4 9.07 1.33 -10.23
CA ALA A 4 9.09 2.43 -11.20
C ALA A 4 7.67 2.82 -11.69
N GLU A 5 6.75 1.85 -11.76
CA GLU A 5 5.35 2.11 -12.12
C GLU A 5 4.60 2.82 -10.99
N ILE A 6 4.84 2.42 -9.73
CA ILE A 6 4.28 3.09 -8.55
C ILE A 6 4.84 4.52 -8.43
N GLU A 7 6.15 4.69 -8.64
CA GLU A 7 6.80 6.00 -8.60
C GLU A 7 6.23 6.94 -9.68
N ALA A 8 6.11 6.47 -10.92
CA ALA A 8 5.50 7.23 -12.01
C ALA A 8 4.03 7.59 -11.71
N PHE A 9 3.29 6.69 -11.07
CA PHE A 9 1.91 6.96 -10.65
C PHE A 9 1.83 8.01 -9.54
N VAL A 10 2.66 7.92 -8.50
CA VAL A 10 2.66 8.85 -7.36
C VAL A 10 3.15 10.25 -7.76
N THR A 11 4.12 10.33 -8.66
CA THR A 11 4.72 11.59 -9.13
C THR A 11 3.93 12.25 -10.28
N SER A 12 2.88 11.62 -10.78
CA SER A 12 2.02 12.16 -11.84
C SER A 12 1.28 13.41 -11.36
N ASP A 13 1.32 14.48 -12.18
CA ASP A 13 0.54 15.71 -11.95
C ASP A 13 -0.98 15.53 -12.18
N ASP A 14 -1.38 14.44 -12.85
CA ASP A 14 -2.79 14.08 -13.02
C ASP A 14 -3.33 13.38 -11.77
N HIS A 15 -4.25 14.06 -11.10
CA HIS A 15 -4.97 13.57 -9.93
C HIS A 15 -6.48 13.45 -10.15
N ASP A 16 -6.98 13.72 -11.36
CA ASP A 16 -8.42 13.67 -11.70
C ASP A 16 -8.99 12.26 -11.51
N TRP A 17 -8.12 11.24 -11.55
CA TRP A 17 -8.49 9.87 -11.28
C TRP A 17 -9.10 9.66 -9.88
N GLN A 18 -8.81 10.53 -8.90
CA GLN A 18 -9.24 10.39 -7.50
C GLN A 18 -10.76 10.52 -7.34
N ASP A 19 -11.41 11.34 -8.15
CA ASP A 19 -12.86 11.57 -8.06
C ASP A 19 -13.69 10.45 -8.73
N GLY A 20 -13.02 9.48 -9.34
CA GLY A 20 -13.65 8.38 -10.05
C GLY A 20 -14.10 7.22 -9.15
N PHE A 21 -14.96 6.39 -9.70
CA PHE A 21 -15.34 5.11 -9.13
C PHE A 21 -14.71 3.95 -9.92
N ARG A 22 -14.65 2.78 -9.28
CA ARG A 22 -14.21 1.53 -9.89
C ARG A 22 -15.18 0.42 -9.50
N GLU A 23 -15.68 -0.27 -10.52
CA GLU A 23 -16.37 -1.54 -10.34
C GLU A 23 -15.37 -2.64 -9.99
N PHE A 24 -15.73 -3.43 -8.98
CA PHE A 24 -14.92 -4.50 -8.44
C PHE A 24 -15.83 -5.63 -7.96
N THR A 25 -15.56 -6.86 -8.43
CA THR A 25 -16.17 -8.07 -7.90
C THR A 25 -15.25 -8.67 -6.84
N GLY A 26 -15.75 -8.75 -5.62
CA GLY A 26 -15.02 -9.34 -4.51
C GLY A 26 -14.86 -10.85 -4.64
N VAL A 27 -14.01 -11.43 -3.79
CA VAL A 27 -13.88 -12.89 -3.65
C VAL A 27 -15.17 -13.57 -3.18
N ASP A 28 -16.10 -12.79 -2.63
CA ASP A 28 -17.45 -13.19 -2.27
C ASP A 28 -18.43 -13.21 -3.47
N GLY A 29 -17.97 -12.88 -4.67
CA GLY A 29 -18.78 -12.80 -5.88
C GLY A 29 -19.67 -11.57 -5.99
N ILE A 30 -19.62 -10.65 -5.01
CA ILE A 30 -20.46 -9.44 -5.00
C ILE A 30 -19.74 -8.32 -5.74
N THR A 31 -20.37 -7.79 -6.78
CA THR A 31 -19.91 -6.60 -7.51
C THR A 31 -20.28 -5.32 -6.77
N ARG A 32 -19.31 -4.44 -6.60
CA ARG A 32 -19.42 -3.16 -5.91
C ARG A 32 -18.84 -2.07 -6.80
N ASN A 33 -19.48 -0.90 -6.80
CA ASN A 33 -18.91 0.30 -7.38
C ASN A 33 -18.38 1.19 -6.24
N LEU A 34 -17.06 1.31 -6.11
CA LEU A 34 -16.41 1.95 -4.97
C LEU A 34 -15.52 3.12 -5.42
N PRO A 35 -15.35 4.17 -4.59
CA PRO A 35 -14.44 5.26 -4.91
C PRO A 35 -13.01 4.75 -5.14
N ARG A 36 -12.33 5.25 -6.17
CA ARG A 36 -10.94 4.87 -6.48
C ARG A 36 -9.96 5.10 -5.31
N PRO A 37 -10.06 6.17 -4.50
CA PRO A 37 -9.16 6.39 -3.37
C PRO A 37 -9.19 5.25 -2.34
N LEU A 38 -10.32 4.54 -2.20
CA LEU A 38 -10.42 3.40 -1.30
C LEU A 38 -9.43 2.28 -1.69
N PHE A 39 -9.26 2.03 -2.98
CA PHE A 39 -8.33 1.00 -3.46
C PHE A 39 -6.87 1.39 -3.24
N LEU A 40 -6.53 2.68 -3.39
CA LEU A 40 -5.18 3.17 -3.12
C LEU A 40 -4.82 3.02 -1.64
N ILE A 41 -5.72 3.43 -0.74
CA ILE A 41 -5.53 3.23 0.70
C ILE A 41 -5.39 1.74 1.02
N GLN A 42 -6.26 0.90 0.45
CA GLN A 42 -6.20 -0.55 0.68
C GLN A 42 -4.89 -1.16 0.19
N PHE A 43 -4.31 -0.68 -0.92
CA PHE A 43 -3.02 -1.14 -1.44
C PHE A 43 -1.90 -0.97 -0.39
N PHE A 44 -1.77 0.23 0.19
CA PHE A 44 -0.75 0.49 1.24
C PHE A 44 -1.07 -0.20 2.57
N ASN A 45 -2.34 -0.32 2.93
CA ASN A 45 -2.75 -1.10 4.11
C ASN A 45 -2.37 -2.59 3.97
N HIS A 46 -2.58 -3.16 2.78
CA HIS A 46 -2.23 -4.55 2.49
C HIS A 46 -0.71 -4.78 2.53
N GLN A 47 0.07 -3.82 2.04
CA GLN A 47 1.54 -3.85 2.16
C GLN A 47 1.99 -3.82 3.62
N THR A 48 1.39 -2.98 4.46
CA THR A 48 1.66 -2.95 5.92
C THR A 48 1.24 -4.25 6.61
N HIS A 49 0.12 -4.86 6.21
CA HIS A 49 -0.32 -6.15 6.72
C HIS A 49 0.68 -7.28 6.42
N HIS A 50 1.15 -7.40 5.19
CA HIS A 50 2.13 -8.45 4.84
C HIS A 50 3.52 -8.16 5.40
N ARG A 51 3.91 -6.88 5.51
CA ARG A 51 5.17 -6.52 6.19
C ARG A 51 5.19 -7.04 7.62
N SER A 52 4.10 -6.91 8.38
CA SER A 52 4.04 -7.41 9.76
C SER A 52 4.13 -8.93 9.88
N GLN A 53 3.60 -9.67 8.89
CA GLN A 53 3.76 -11.13 8.83
C GLN A 53 5.24 -11.51 8.67
N ILE A 54 5.94 -10.87 7.73
CA ILE A 54 7.35 -11.14 7.46
C ILE A 54 8.22 -10.75 8.64
N THR A 55 8.03 -9.54 9.18
CA THR A 55 8.84 -9.04 10.30
C THR A 55 8.61 -9.84 11.58
N SER A 56 7.41 -10.40 11.78
CA SER A 56 7.15 -11.35 12.86
C SER A 56 7.99 -12.62 12.75
N GLU A 57 8.10 -13.21 11.55
CA GLU A 57 8.93 -14.40 11.34
C GLU A 57 10.42 -14.10 11.47
N LEU A 58 10.90 -12.97 10.93
CA LEU A 58 12.29 -12.52 11.12
C LEU A 58 12.62 -12.35 12.61
N HIS A 59 11.71 -11.74 13.38
CA HIS A 59 11.86 -11.61 14.82
C HIS A 59 11.98 -12.97 15.53
N LYS A 60 11.13 -13.94 15.17
CA LYS A 60 11.18 -15.31 15.74
C LYS A 60 12.51 -16.02 15.46
N MET A 61 13.15 -15.69 14.34
CA MET A 61 14.48 -16.20 13.99
C MET A 61 15.63 -15.47 14.70
N GLY A 62 15.32 -14.45 15.51
CA GLY A 62 16.33 -13.61 16.16
C GLY A 62 17.03 -12.63 15.21
N LEU A 63 16.45 -12.37 14.03
CA LEU A 63 16.99 -11.41 13.06
C LEU A 63 16.45 -10.01 13.35
N ASP A 64 17.36 -9.05 13.46
CA ASP A 64 17.01 -7.63 13.53
C ASP A 64 16.75 -7.11 12.11
N TYR A 65 15.54 -6.58 11.89
CA TYR A 65 15.09 -5.99 10.63
C TYR A 65 14.92 -4.47 10.72
N GLY A 66 15.26 -3.86 11.87
CA GLY A 66 15.15 -2.43 12.12
C GLY A 66 13.73 -1.93 12.41
N ILE A 67 13.61 -0.63 12.65
CA ILE A 67 12.32 0.03 12.90
C ILE A 67 11.72 0.47 11.58
N THR A 68 10.48 0.08 11.31
CA THR A 68 9.76 0.42 10.06
C THR A 68 8.57 1.36 10.30
N ASP A 69 8.53 2.02 11.45
CA ASP A 69 7.48 2.99 11.76
C ASP A 69 7.65 4.25 10.92
N VAL A 70 6.53 4.86 10.53
CA VAL A 70 6.51 6.06 9.66
C VAL A 70 7.48 7.14 10.14
N PRO A 71 7.54 7.54 11.44
CA PRO A 71 8.44 8.60 11.89
C PRO A 71 9.94 8.29 11.75
N LEU A 72 10.31 7.02 11.55
CA LEU A 72 11.69 6.56 11.43
C LEU A 72 11.97 5.95 10.05
N THR A 73 11.07 6.18 9.09
CA THR A 73 11.30 5.80 7.70
C THR A 73 12.48 6.62 7.16
N PRO A 74 13.53 5.99 6.61
CA PRO A 74 14.64 6.70 5.99
C PRO A 74 14.12 7.73 4.98
N ASP A 75 14.72 8.91 4.97
CA ASP A 75 14.41 10.01 4.05
C ASP A 75 13.00 10.61 4.15
N LEU A 76 12.22 10.31 5.21
CA LEU A 76 10.98 11.02 5.47
C LEU A 76 11.29 12.42 6.02
N PRO A 77 10.94 13.53 5.32
CA PRO A 77 11.13 14.87 5.86
C PRO A 77 10.10 15.10 6.97
N LEU A 78 10.55 15.02 8.22
CA LEU A 78 9.80 15.55 9.38
C LEU A 78 10.02 17.05 9.52
#